data_AF-A0A6H9HQF7-F1
#
_entry.id   AF-A0A6H9HQF7-F1
#
_cell.length_a   1.000
_cell.length_b   1.000
_cell.length_c   1.000
_cell.angle_alpha   90.00
_cell.angle_beta   90.00
_cell.angle_gamma   90.00
#
_symmetry.space_group_name_H-M   'P 1'
#
loop_
_entity.id
_entity.type
_entity.pdbx_description
1 polymer ?
#
loop_
_entity_poly.entity_id
_entity_poly.type
_entity_poly.pdbx_seq_one_letter_code
_entity_poly.pdbx_strand_id
1 'polypeptide(L)'
;MLGIPVYADLAHVHDHVVQADGAFDETIRGILALKAQGVRVEVRVVLQEQTVSRLVSLARFLARNLLFVDHVALMGLELTGFARANLEKIWIDPVDYQAELSEAVGILDRAGMRVSIYNSQHCILEPSLRRFSRRSISDWKQEYMPECEGCDAQAECGGFFASAKLRYSRGISPILRAA
;
A
#
# COMPACT_ATOMS: atom_id res chain seq x y z
N MET A 1 0.73 1.48 -18.38
CA MET A 1 1.60 1.57 -17.18
C MET A 1 1.66 0.18 -16.58
N LEU A 2 2.85 -0.31 -16.24
CA LEU A 2 3.03 -1.63 -15.62
C LEU A 2 3.24 -1.47 -14.11
N GLY A 3 2.47 -2.22 -13.34
CA GLY A 3 2.61 -2.29 -11.88
C GLY A 3 3.61 -3.36 -11.50
N ILE A 4 4.68 -3.00 -10.81
CA ILE A 4 5.76 -3.91 -10.43
C ILE A 4 5.90 -3.91 -8.91
N PRO A 5 5.75 -5.07 -8.25
CA PRO A 5 5.85 -5.15 -6.80
C PRO A 5 7.30 -4.99 -6.33
N VAL A 6 7.52 -4.20 -5.28
CA VAL A 6 8.80 -4.11 -4.55
C VAL A 6 8.50 -4.04 -3.06
N TYR A 7 8.83 -5.11 -2.33
CA TYR A 7 8.40 -5.29 -0.93
C TYR A 7 9.39 -4.82 0.14
N ALA A 8 10.67 -4.62 -0.19
CA ALA A 8 11.68 -4.17 0.78
C ALA A 8 12.87 -3.50 0.10
N ASP A 9 13.66 -2.73 0.86
CA ASP A 9 14.94 -2.15 0.43
C ASP A 9 16.09 -3.18 0.43
N LEU A 10 15.92 -4.30 1.12
CA LEU A 10 16.92 -5.38 1.24
C LEU A 10 16.50 -6.57 0.38
N ALA A 11 17.42 -7.05 -0.46
CA ALA A 11 17.18 -8.15 -1.39
C ALA A 11 16.65 -9.41 -0.70
N HIS A 12 17.30 -9.87 0.37
CA HIS A 12 16.87 -11.08 1.10
C HIS A 12 15.47 -10.96 1.72
N VAL A 13 15.04 -9.75 2.12
CA VAL A 13 13.69 -9.54 2.65
C VAL A 13 12.67 -9.57 1.51
N HIS A 14 12.98 -8.91 0.39
CA HIS A 14 12.15 -8.94 -0.80
C HIS A 14 11.97 -10.37 -1.32
N ASP A 15 13.06 -11.09 -1.51
CA ASP A 15 13.12 -12.46 -2.03
C ASP A 15 12.39 -13.43 -1.11
N HIS A 16 12.48 -13.24 0.21
CA HIS A 16 11.68 -13.97 1.17
C HIS A 16 10.18 -13.72 0.97
N VAL A 17 9.74 -12.48 0.75
CA VAL A 17 8.30 -12.21 0.55
C VAL A 17 7.77 -12.86 -0.73
N VAL A 18 8.54 -12.81 -1.82
CA VAL A 18 8.12 -13.38 -3.10
C VAL A 18 8.45 -14.87 -3.25
N GLN A 19 9.14 -15.46 -2.28
CA GLN A 19 9.57 -16.85 -2.25
C GLN A 19 10.43 -17.23 -3.47
N ALA A 20 11.34 -16.34 -3.87
CA ALA A 20 12.24 -16.55 -4.99
C ALA A 20 13.58 -15.82 -4.79
N ASP A 21 14.67 -16.59 -4.73
CA ASP A 21 16.03 -16.06 -4.60
C ASP A 21 16.45 -15.28 -5.86
N GLY A 22 17.03 -14.10 -5.68
CA GLY A 22 17.46 -13.22 -6.77
C GLY A 22 16.34 -12.37 -7.37
N ALA A 23 15.10 -12.52 -6.89
CA ALA A 23 13.95 -11.82 -7.44
C ALA A 23 14.05 -10.29 -7.30
N PHE A 24 14.68 -9.79 -6.24
CA PHE A 24 14.92 -8.36 -6.07
C PHE A 24 15.75 -7.80 -7.21
N ASP A 25 16.89 -8.44 -7.52
CA ASP A 25 17.79 -7.99 -8.57
C ASP A 25 17.12 -8.05 -9.94
N GLU A 26 16.37 -9.12 -10.23
CA GLU A 26 15.59 -9.24 -11.45
C GLU A 26 14.52 -8.14 -11.55
N THR A 27 13.82 -7.86 -10.46
CA THR A 27 12.78 -6.84 -10.38
C THR A 27 13.34 -5.45 -10.66
N ILE A 28 14.45 -5.08 -10.01
CA ILE A 28 15.10 -3.78 -10.21
C ILE A 28 15.64 -3.65 -11.64
N ARG A 29 16.29 -4.69 -12.18
CA ARG A 29 16.74 -4.70 -13.58
C ARG A 29 15.57 -4.59 -14.56
N GLY A 30 14.45 -5.25 -14.28
CA GLY A 30 13.22 -5.16 -15.07
C GLY A 30 12.67 -3.73 -15.11
N ILE A 31 12.60 -3.07 -13.96
CA ILE A 31 12.20 -1.65 -13.87
C ILE A 31 13.12 -0.78 -14.72
N LEU A 32 14.44 -0.94 -14.59
CA LEU A 32 15.43 -0.17 -15.35
C LEU A 32 15.27 -0.39 -16.86
N ALA A 33 15.12 -1.64 -17.30
CA ALA A 33 14.95 -1.99 -18.71
C ALA A 33 13.66 -1.38 -19.29
N LEU A 34 12.55 -1.46 -18.56
CA LEU A 34 11.28 -0.86 -18.97
C LEU A 34 11.38 0.67 -19.10
N LYS A 35 12.05 1.31 -18.14
CA LYS A 35 12.24 2.76 -18.16
C LYS A 35 13.18 3.20 -19.29
N ALA A 36 14.21 2.41 -19.61
CA ALA A 36 15.08 2.65 -20.77
C ALA A 36 14.31 2.60 -22.11
N GLN A 37 13.20 1.85 -22.17
CA GLN A 37 12.31 1.78 -23.33
C GLN A 37 11.12 2.77 -23.27
N GLY A 38 11.11 3.70 -22.31
CA GLY A 38 10.05 4.69 -22.15
C GLY A 38 8.72 4.12 -21.62
N VAL A 39 8.69 2.88 -21.14
CA VAL A 39 7.47 2.29 -20.56
C VAL A 39 7.20 2.92 -19.20
N ARG A 40 5.94 3.29 -18.95
CA ARG A 40 5.54 3.86 -17.65
C ARG A 40 5.45 2.77 -16.58
N VAL A 41 6.07 3.00 -15.42
CA VAL A 41 6.16 2.02 -14.31
C VAL A 41 5.53 2.59 -13.04
N GLU A 42 4.66 1.80 -12.41
CA GLU A 42 4.16 2.01 -11.06
C GLU A 42 4.81 0.99 -10.12
N VAL A 43 5.54 1.45 -9.12
CA VAL A 43 6.02 0.57 -8.04
C VAL A 43 4.87 0.31 -7.09
N ARG A 44 4.60 -0.97 -6.80
CA ARG A 44 3.53 -1.39 -5.89
C ARG A 44 4.14 -1.99 -4.63
N VAL A 45 3.68 -1.53 -3.47
CA VAL A 45 4.15 -2.03 -2.18
C VAL A 45 2.93 -2.47 -1.40
N VAL A 46 2.76 -3.78 -1.17
CA VAL A 46 1.71 -4.27 -0.27
C VAL A 46 2.23 -4.16 1.17
N LEU A 47 1.46 -3.47 2.01
CA LEU A 47 1.80 -3.23 3.41
C LEU A 47 1.43 -4.48 4.22
N GLN A 48 2.45 -5.12 4.80
CA GLN A 48 2.32 -6.36 5.57
C GLN A 48 3.33 -6.40 6.72
N GLU A 49 2.98 -7.14 7.78
CA GLU A 49 3.71 -7.27 9.05
C GLU A 49 5.22 -7.45 8.85
N GLN A 50 5.60 -8.38 7.96
CA GLN A 50 7.00 -8.75 7.73
C GLN A 50 7.87 -7.61 7.15
N THR A 51 7.26 -6.58 6.56
CA THR A 51 7.98 -5.55 5.79
C THR A 51 7.70 -4.13 6.22
N VAL A 52 6.62 -3.89 6.96
CA VAL A 52 6.15 -2.54 7.26
C VAL A 52 7.13 -1.76 8.15
N SER A 53 7.84 -2.45 9.05
CA SER A 53 8.93 -1.87 9.84
C SER A 53 10.09 -1.33 8.99
N ARG A 54 10.19 -1.76 7.73
CA ARG A 54 11.17 -1.29 6.74
C ARG A 54 10.58 -0.34 5.71
N LEU A 55 9.30 0.02 5.79
CA LEU A 55 8.63 0.86 4.81
C LEU A 55 9.32 2.22 4.62
N VAL A 56 9.78 2.83 5.71
CA VAL A 56 10.57 4.08 5.68
C VAL A 56 11.90 3.89 4.94
N SER A 57 12.61 2.80 5.20
CA SER A 57 13.86 2.47 4.51
C SER A 57 13.64 2.22 3.01
N LEU A 58 12.56 1.52 2.66
CA LEU A 58 12.12 1.34 1.28
C LEU A 58 11.79 2.68 0.61
N ALA A 59 11.04 3.57 1.25
CA ALA A 59 10.76 4.89 0.70
C ALA A 59 12.04 5.68 0.40
N ARG A 60 13.04 5.63 1.28
CA ARG A 60 14.36 6.25 1.05
C ARG A 60 15.11 5.58 -0.10
N PHE A 61 15.03 4.25 -0.21
CA PHE A 61 15.62 3.52 -1.33
C PHE A 61 14.99 3.93 -2.66
N LEU A 62 13.66 3.99 -2.75
CA LEU A 62 12.93 4.40 -3.95
C LEU A 62 13.28 5.84 -4.34
N ALA A 63 13.25 6.77 -3.38
CA ALA A 63 13.56 8.19 -3.61
C ALA A 63 15.00 8.42 -4.11
N ARG A 64 15.96 7.61 -3.65
CA ARG A 64 17.37 7.74 -4.06
C ARG A 64 17.69 7.04 -5.38
N ASN A 65 17.08 5.89 -5.65
CA ASN A 65 17.52 5.00 -6.73
C ASN A 65 16.52 4.91 -7.87
N LEU A 66 15.23 5.12 -7.61
CA LEU A 66 14.14 4.89 -8.56
C LEU A 66 13.28 6.15 -8.76
N LEU A 67 13.86 7.35 -8.61
CA LEU A 67 13.14 8.63 -8.73
C LEU A 67 12.40 8.79 -10.08
N PHE A 68 12.86 8.09 -11.12
CA PHE A 68 12.31 8.11 -12.48
C PHE A 68 11.04 7.25 -12.68
N VAL A 69 10.59 6.48 -11.68
CA VAL A 69 9.32 5.74 -11.79
C VAL A 69 8.13 6.70 -11.79
N ASP A 70 7.05 6.31 -12.47
CA ASP A 70 5.92 7.21 -12.73
C ASP A 70 4.99 7.38 -11.52
N HIS A 71 4.96 6.37 -10.65
CA HIS A 71 4.07 6.31 -9.51
C HIS A 71 4.55 5.28 -8.46
N VAL A 72 4.24 5.54 -7.19
CA VAL A 72 4.38 4.58 -6.09
C VAL A 72 3.02 4.38 -5.44
N ALA A 73 2.52 3.16 -5.46
CA ALA A 73 1.28 2.77 -4.80
C ALA A 73 1.60 1.98 -3.52
N LEU A 74 1.25 2.55 -2.37
CA LEU A 74 1.31 1.88 -1.07
C LEU A 74 -0.07 1.27 -0.79
N MET A 75 -0.14 -0.05 -0.75
CA MET A 75 -1.39 -0.80 -0.87
C MET A 75 -1.69 -1.56 0.42
N GLY A 76 -2.87 -1.35 1.00
CA GLY A 76 -3.39 -2.25 2.03
C GLY A 76 -3.51 -3.70 1.52
N LEU A 77 -3.29 -4.65 2.41
CA LEU A 77 -3.31 -6.08 2.13
C LEU A 77 -4.72 -6.58 1.79
N GLU A 78 -4.88 -7.24 0.64
CA GLU A 78 -6.09 -7.99 0.29
C GLU A 78 -5.97 -9.43 0.82
N LEU A 79 -6.99 -9.92 1.54
CA LEU A 79 -6.97 -11.24 2.19
C LEU A 79 -7.36 -12.38 1.25
N THR A 80 -6.66 -12.51 0.13
CA THR A 80 -6.89 -13.56 -0.89
C THR A 80 -5.63 -14.36 -1.18
N GLY A 81 -5.78 -15.54 -1.81
CA GLY A 81 -4.65 -16.40 -2.18
C GLY A 81 -3.75 -16.78 -1.00
N PHE A 82 -2.43 -16.62 -1.18
CA PHE A 82 -1.42 -16.90 -0.15
C PHE A 82 -1.62 -16.10 1.13
N ALA A 83 -2.25 -14.92 1.05
CA ALA A 83 -2.50 -14.09 2.21
C ALA A 83 -3.46 -14.75 3.19
N ARG A 84 -4.45 -15.47 2.68
CA ARG A 84 -5.41 -16.21 3.51
C ARG A 84 -4.75 -17.37 4.26
N ALA A 85 -3.80 -18.06 3.64
CA ALA A 85 -3.10 -19.20 4.25
C ALA A 85 -2.08 -18.79 5.32
N ASN A 86 -1.57 -17.56 5.25
CA ASN A 86 -0.51 -17.06 6.13
C ASN A 86 -0.93 -15.85 6.96
N LEU A 87 -2.24 -15.64 7.14
CA LEU A 87 -2.83 -14.43 7.71
C LEU A 87 -2.13 -13.94 8.98
N GLU A 88 -1.87 -14.85 9.93
CA GLU A 88 -1.24 -14.51 11.21
C GLU A 88 0.20 -13.99 11.08
N LYS A 89 0.90 -14.34 9.99
CA LYS A 89 2.30 -13.96 9.77
C LYS A 89 2.46 -12.67 8.98
N ILE A 90 1.44 -12.28 8.21
CA ILE A 90 1.54 -11.18 7.24
C ILE A 90 0.59 -10.03 7.54
N TRP A 91 -0.51 -10.28 8.24
CA TRP A 91 -1.49 -9.25 8.52
C TRP A 91 -1.02 -8.41 9.70
N ILE A 92 -1.04 -7.10 9.48
CA ILE A 92 -0.86 -6.09 10.51
C ILE A 92 -2.06 -5.15 10.46
N ASP A 93 -2.54 -4.72 11.62
CA ASP A 93 -3.64 -3.76 11.68
C ASP A 93 -3.17 -2.41 11.10
N PRO A 94 -3.90 -1.80 10.14
CA PRO A 94 -3.61 -0.47 9.64
C PRO A 94 -3.40 0.63 10.67
N VAL A 95 -4.01 0.51 11.86
CA VAL A 95 -3.76 1.49 12.94
C VAL A 95 -2.35 1.39 13.51
N ASP A 96 -1.71 0.22 13.41
CA ASP A 96 -0.44 -0.08 14.07
C ASP A 96 0.78 0.36 13.23
N TYR A 97 0.59 0.79 11.98
CA TYR A 97 1.68 1.25 11.10
C TYR A 97 1.52 2.68 10.54
N GLN A 98 0.61 3.48 11.12
CA GLN A 98 0.36 4.84 10.61
C GLN A 98 1.62 5.73 10.64
N ALA A 99 2.49 5.56 11.64
CA ALA A 99 3.73 6.33 11.75
C ALA A 99 4.69 6.04 10.58
N GLU A 100 4.92 4.76 10.26
CA GLU A 100 5.75 4.31 9.15
C GLU A 100 5.16 4.77 7.81
N LEU A 101 3.84 4.67 7.65
CA LEU A 101 3.14 5.11 6.45
C LEU A 101 3.26 6.63 6.25
N SER A 102 3.02 7.41 7.30
CA SER A 102 3.16 8.88 7.29
C SER A 102 4.58 9.32 6.94
N GLU A 103 5.60 8.71 7.55
CA GLU A 103 6.99 9.05 7.23
C GLU A 103 7.36 8.66 5.79
N ALA A 104 7.00 7.45 5.36
CA ALA A 104 7.28 6.95 4.01
C ALA A 104 6.62 7.80 2.91
N VAL A 105 5.34 8.12 3.07
CA VAL A 105 4.62 9.02 2.15
C VAL A 105 5.28 10.39 2.14
N GLY A 106 5.64 10.94 3.29
CA GLY A 106 6.32 12.23 3.37
C GLY A 106 7.70 12.24 2.68
N ILE A 107 8.46 11.15 2.73
CA ILE A 107 9.73 11.01 2.01
C ILE A 107 9.50 11.03 0.50
N LEU A 108 8.55 10.25 0.00
CA LEU A 108 8.24 10.14 -1.42
C LEU A 108 7.69 11.47 -1.99
N ASP A 109 6.77 12.10 -1.26
CA ASP A 109 6.15 13.39 -1.63
C ASP A 109 7.22 14.50 -1.70
N ARG A 110 8.09 14.61 -0.69
CA ARG A 110 9.19 15.60 -0.69
C ARG A 110 10.24 15.35 -1.77
N ALA A 111 10.43 14.09 -2.18
CA ALA A 111 11.28 13.76 -3.31
C ALA A 111 10.63 14.11 -4.67
N GLY A 112 9.37 14.56 -4.68
CA GLY A 112 8.62 14.87 -5.91
C GLY A 112 8.06 13.62 -6.61
N MET A 113 8.07 12.47 -5.95
CA MET A 113 7.48 11.24 -6.49
C MET A 113 5.96 11.29 -6.33
N ARG A 114 5.23 10.79 -7.33
CA ARG A 114 3.79 10.62 -7.21
C ARG A 114 3.51 9.40 -6.34
N VAL A 115 2.89 9.61 -5.18
CA VAL A 115 2.52 8.54 -4.25
C VAL A 115 1.01 8.52 -4.04
N SER A 116 0.44 7.31 -3.99
CA SER A 116 -0.95 7.09 -3.58
C SER A 116 -1.05 5.97 -2.57
N ILE A 117 -2.05 6.06 -1.70
CA ILE A 117 -2.44 5.01 -0.77
C ILE A 117 -3.67 4.30 -1.35
N TYR A 118 -3.52 3.02 -1.63
CA TYR A 118 -4.56 2.16 -2.17
C TYR A 118 -5.07 1.19 -1.10
N ASN A 119 -6.30 0.71 -1.27
CA ASN A 119 -6.87 -0.39 -0.48
C ASN A 119 -6.89 -0.13 1.04
N SER A 120 -6.92 1.14 1.46
CA SER A 120 -6.98 1.53 2.86
C SER A 120 -8.28 2.29 3.14
N GLN A 121 -8.83 2.09 4.33
CA GLN A 121 -10.05 2.75 4.75
C GLN A 121 -9.73 4.17 5.23
N HIS A 122 -10.51 5.14 4.74
CA HIS A 122 -10.24 6.57 4.96
C HIS A 122 -10.25 6.98 6.43
N CYS A 123 -11.04 6.30 7.26
CA CYS A 123 -11.16 6.55 8.69
C CYS A 123 -9.94 6.13 9.51
N ILE A 124 -9.16 5.16 9.03
CA ILE A 124 -7.93 4.72 9.70
C ILE A 124 -6.76 5.67 9.38
N LEU A 125 -6.78 6.26 8.19
CA LEU A 125 -5.69 7.14 7.76
C LEU A 125 -5.62 8.41 8.60
N GLU A 126 -4.41 8.73 9.05
CA GLU A 126 -4.09 10.03 9.63
C GLU A 126 -4.59 11.16 8.70
N PRO A 127 -5.11 12.28 9.24
CA PRO A 127 -5.65 13.36 8.42
C PRO A 127 -4.70 13.88 7.33
N SER A 128 -3.40 13.89 7.61
CA SER A 128 -2.32 14.26 6.67
C SER A 128 -2.22 13.30 5.47
N LEU A 129 -2.53 12.02 5.68
CA LEU A 129 -2.43 10.96 4.67
C LEU A 129 -3.64 10.90 3.73
N ARG A 130 -4.80 11.40 4.18
CA ARG A 130 -6.08 11.32 3.46
C ARG A 130 -6.01 11.86 2.03
N ARG A 131 -5.20 12.90 1.77
CA ARG A 131 -5.00 13.46 0.41
C ARG A 131 -4.34 12.50 -0.57
N PHE A 132 -3.60 11.51 -0.08
CA PHE A 132 -2.95 10.48 -0.89
C PHE A 132 -3.84 9.25 -1.09
N SER A 133 -4.92 9.12 -0.32
CA SER A 133 -5.87 8.02 -0.44
C SER A 133 -6.59 8.05 -1.79
N ARG A 134 -6.78 6.88 -2.40
CA ARG A 134 -7.54 6.71 -3.64
C ARG A 134 -8.54 5.57 -3.50
N ARG A 135 -9.70 5.75 -4.13
CA ARG A 135 -10.68 4.67 -4.34
C ARG A 135 -10.18 3.73 -5.43
N SER A 136 -9.27 2.84 -5.03
CA SER A 136 -8.56 1.91 -5.92
C SER A 136 -9.24 0.55 -6.09
N ILE A 137 -10.25 0.25 -5.27
CA ILE A 137 -11.03 -0.99 -5.36
C ILE A 137 -12.17 -0.78 -6.34
N SER A 138 -12.31 -1.67 -7.32
CA SER A 138 -13.41 -1.63 -8.29
C SER A 138 -14.77 -1.77 -7.61
N ASP A 139 -15.77 -1.03 -8.08
CA ASP A 139 -17.10 -0.95 -7.45
C ASP A 139 -17.73 -2.31 -7.18
N TRP A 140 -17.58 -3.27 -8.10
CA TRP A 140 -18.14 -4.63 -7.97
C TRP A 140 -17.42 -5.50 -6.92
N LYS A 141 -16.23 -5.10 -6.45
CA LYS A 141 -15.47 -5.77 -5.39
C LYS A 141 -15.51 -5.01 -4.05
N GLN A 142 -16.05 -3.79 -4.06
CA GLN A 142 -16.03 -2.88 -2.92
C GLN A 142 -17.23 -3.17 -2.02
N GLU A 143 -16.96 -3.44 -0.75
CA GLU A 143 -17.96 -3.55 0.31
C GLU A 143 -17.68 -2.52 1.41
N TYR A 144 -18.68 -2.28 2.26
CA TYR A 144 -18.56 -1.50 3.49
C TYR A 144 -19.06 -2.34 4.67
N MET A 145 -18.40 -2.21 5.81
CA MET A 145 -18.75 -2.95 7.03
C MET A 145 -19.86 -2.22 7.80
N PRO A 146 -20.61 -2.90 8.70
CA PRO A 146 -21.70 -2.28 9.47
C PRO A 146 -21.29 -0.98 10.19
N GLU A 147 -20.05 -0.89 10.66
CA GLU A 147 -19.47 0.28 11.32
C GLU A 147 -19.37 1.52 10.40
N CYS A 148 -19.54 1.35 9.09
CA CYS A 148 -19.52 2.44 8.12
C CYS A 148 -20.89 3.13 7.94
N GLU A 149 -21.95 2.60 8.57
CA GLU A 149 -23.28 3.18 8.46
C GLU A 149 -23.31 4.63 8.94
N GLY A 150 -23.86 5.53 8.12
CA GLY A 150 -23.91 6.97 8.41
C GLY A 150 -22.59 7.74 8.21
N CYS A 151 -21.57 7.16 7.57
CA CYS A 151 -20.29 7.83 7.33
C CYS A 151 -20.36 8.87 6.20
N ASP A 152 -20.04 10.12 6.50
CA ASP A 152 -20.03 11.22 5.51
C ASP A 152 -18.86 11.14 4.53
N ALA A 153 -17.81 10.40 4.87
CA ALA A 153 -16.61 10.25 4.05
C ALA A 153 -16.62 9.02 3.14
N GLN A 154 -17.76 8.34 3.01
CA GLN A 154 -17.86 7.10 2.24
C GLN A 154 -17.50 7.31 0.76
N ALA A 155 -17.88 8.46 0.19
CA ALA A 155 -17.59 8.80 -1.20
C ALA A 155 -16.08 8.96 -1.51
N GLU A 156 -15.25 9.23 -0.49
CA GLU A 156 -13.79 9.32 -0.59
C GLU A 156 -13.09 8.03 -0.15
N CYS A 157 -13.82 7.07 0.44
CA CYS A 157 -13.25 5.89 1.04
C CYS A 157 -12.97 4.77 0.03
N GLY A 158 -11.80 4.15 0.17
CA GLY A 158 -11.41 2.97 -0.62
C GLY A 158 -12.28 1.74 -0.36
N GLY A 159 -13.08 1.74 0.70
CA GLY A 159 -13.92 0.61 1.11
C GLY A 159 -13.09 -0.63 1.43
N PHE A 160 -13.72 -1.79 1.35
CA PHE A 160 -13.11 -3.08 1.66
C PHE A 160 -13.23 -4.02 0.47
N PHE A 161 -12.29 -4.94 0.31
CA PHE A 161 -12.54 -6.13 -0.50
C PHE A 161 -13.52 -7.05 0.23
N ALA A 162 -14.31 -7.83 -0.50
CA ALA A 162 -15.21 -8.85 0.08
C ALA A 162 -14.49 -9.82 1.06
N SER A 163 -13.20 -10.07 0.83
CA SER A 163 -12.35 -10.91 1.69
C SER A 163 -12.06 -10.31 3.07
N ALA A 164 -12.29 -9.01 3.26
CA ALA A 164 -12.09 -8.33 4.54
C ALA A 164 -12.99 -8.89 5.66
N LYS A 165 -14.08 -9.59 5.34
CA LYS A 165 -14.90 -10.34 6.32
C LYS A 165 -14.10 -11.34 7.16
N LEU A 166 -12.92 -11.76 6.69
CA LEU A 166 -12.01 -12.62 7.43
C LEU A 166 -11.28 -11.87 8.57
N ARG A 167 -10.85 -10.63 8.29
CA ARG A 167 -10.17 -9.75 9.25
C ARG A 167 -10.08 -8.34 8.67
N TYR A 168 -10.41 -7.34 9.48
CA TYR A 168 -10.20 -5.92 9.17
C TYR A 168 -9.80 -5.18 10.45
N SER A 169 -9.37 -3.92 10.28
CA SER A 169 -8.84 -3.10 11.36
C SER A 169 -9.82 -2.96 12.53
N ARG A 170 -9.29 -2.93 13.76
CA ARG A 170 -10.05 -2.54 14.96
C ARG A 170 -10.41 -1.05 14.99
N GLY A 171 -9.82 -0.23 14.13
CA GLY A 171 -10.00 1.22 14.09
C GLY A 171 -11.11 1.72 13.17
N ILE A 172 -11.90 0.82 12.56
CA ILE A 172 -12.99 1.25 11.68
C ILE A 172 -14.03 2.03 12.47
N SER A 173 -14.25 3.27 12.04
CA SER A 173 -15.26 4.17 12.60
C SER A 173 -15.79 5.11 11.51
N PRO A 174 -17.05 5.58 11.61
CA PRO A 174 -17.59 6.53 10.68
C PRO A 174 -16.96 7.91 10.92
N ILE A 175 -16.67 8.63 9.82
CA ILE A 175 -16.32 10.05 9.90
C ILE A 175 -17.61 10.84 9.76
N LEU A 176 -17.95 11.60 10.79
CA LEU A 176 -19.06 12.54 10.79
C LEU A 176 -18.50 13.95 10.60
N ARG A 177 -18.93 14.65 9.57
CA ARG A 177 -18.58 16.07 9.38
C ARG A 177 -19.47 16.88 10.31
N ALA A 178 -18.87 17.80 11.07
CA ALA A 178 -19.66 18.74 11.87
C ALA A 178 -20.58 19.54 10.92
N ALA A 179 -21.87 19.58 11.26
CA ALA A 179 -22.89 20.34 10.54
C ALA A 179 -22.67 21.85 10.65
#